data_AF-A0A2S5UXT4-F1
#
_entry.id   AF-A0A2S5UXT4-F1
#
_cell.length_a   1.000
_cell.length_b   1.000
_cell.length_c   1.000
_cell.angle_alpha   90.00
_cell.angle_beta   90.00
_cell.angle_gamma   90.00
#
_symmetry.space_group_name_H-M   'P 1'
#
loop_
_entity.id
_entity.type
_entity.pdbx_description
1 polymer ?
#
loop_
_entity_poly.entity_id
_entity_poly.type
_entity_poly.pdbx_seq_one_letter_code
_entity_poly.pdbx_strand_id
1 'polypeptide(L)' 'MQINRIGVKNFRCIEEATIDFNEITSFIGPNGAGKSTVLRAPD' A
#
# COMPACT_ATOMS: atom_id res chain seq x y z
N MET A 1 1.19 16.57 0.13
CA MET A 1 1.01 15.83 1.40
C MET A 1 2.07 14.74 1.44
N GLN A 2 2.77 14.55 2.56
CA GLN A 2 3.79 13.51 2.72
C GLN A 2 3.22 12.41 3.61
N ILE A 3 3.19 11.17 3.11
CA ILE A 3 2.76 9.99 3.86
C ILE A 3 4.02 9.26 4.29
N ASN A 4 4.18 9.03 5.60
CA ASN A 4 5.33 8.30 6.15
C ASN A 4 4.99 6.84 6.45
N ARG A 5 3.72 6.53 6.72
CA ARG A 5 3.25 5.19 7.06
C ARG A 5 1.78 5.03 6.71
N ILE A 6 1.39 3.84 6.26
CA ILE A 6 -0.01 3.44 6.13
C ILE A 6 -0.23 2.08 6.79
N GLY A 7 -1.34 1.96 7.51
CA GLY A 7 -1.89 0.68 7.97
C GLY A 7 -3.14 0.36 7.16
N VAL A 8 -3.22 -0.85 6.60
CA VAL A 8 -4.34 -1.33 5.81
C VAL A 8 -4.87 -2.60 6.46
N LYS A 9 -6.18 -2.67 6.69
CA LYS A 9 -6.84 -3.85 7.25
C LYS A 9 -8.17 -4.11 6.55
N ASN A 10 -8.40 -5.35 6.12
CA ASN A 10 -9.59 -5.82 5.42
C ASN A 10 -10.02 -4.90 4.25
N PHE A 11 -9.05 -4.45 3.45
CA PHE A 11 -9.30 -3.53 2.33
C PHE A 11 -8.96 -4.20 0.99
N ARG A 12 -10.01 -4.46 0.20
CA ARG A 12 -9.93 -5.21 -1.07
C ARG A 12 -9.19 -6.54 -0.86
N CYS A 13 -8.06 -6.75 -1.53
CA CYS A 13 -7.25 -7.97 -1.47
C CYS A 13 -6.20 -7.98 -0.35
N ILE A 14 -6.15 -6.94 0.51
CA ILE A 14 -5.21 -6.83 1.62
C ILE A 14 -5.96 -7.12 2.92
N GLU A 15 -5.65 -8.24 3.57
CA GLU A 15 -6.19 -8.59 4.89
C GLU A 15 -5.55 -7.71 5.98
N GLU A 16 -4.22 -7.64 6.03
CA GLU A 16 -3.49 -6.76 6.93
C GLU A 16 -2.12 -6.40 6.32
N ALA A 17 -1.78 -5.12 6.26
CA ALA A 17 -0.46 -4.66 5.85
C ALA A 17 -0.09 -3.36 6.56
N THR A 18 1.19 -3.22 6.89
CA THR A 18 1.76 -1.96 7.37
C THR A 18 2.95 -1.62 6.52
N ILE A 19 2.95 -0.41 5.95
CA ILE A 19 3.94 0.01 4.96
C ILE A 19 4.47 1.37 5.38
N ASP A 20 5.79 1.43 5.57
CA ASP A 20 6.52 2.68 5.77
C ASP A 20 7.00 3.21 4.40
N PHE A 21 6.84 4.51 4.19
CA PHE A 21 7.26 5.18 2.95
C PHE A 21 8.51 6.00 3.19
N ASN A 22 9.46 5.90 2.26
CA ASN A 22 10.68 6.70 2.21
C ASN A 22 10.70 7.59 0.95
N GLU A 23 11.80 8.31 0.72
CA GLU A 23 11.99 9.21 -0.44
C GLU A 23 11.61 8.56 -1.78
N ILE A 24 11.99 7.28 -1.98
CA ILE A 24 11.56 6.46 -3.11
C ILE A 24 11.08 5.11 -2.57
N THR A 25 9.86 4.73 -2.92
CA THR A 25 9.27 3.44 -2.55
C THR A 25 8.64 2.79 -3.79
N SER A 26 9.04 1.55 -4.10
CA SER A 26 8.55 0.81 -5.27
C SER A 26 7.81 -0.46 -4.84
N PHE A 27 6.61 -0.67 -5.37
CA PHE A 27 5.84 -1.90 -5.17
C PHE A 27 6.07 -2.85 -6.34
N ILE A 28 6.62 -4.04 -6.08
CA ILE A 28 6.95 -5.05 -7.09
C ILE A 28 6.13 -6.32 -6.84
N GLY A 29 5.62 -6.91 -7.93
CA GLY A 29 4.87 -8.17 -7.87
C GLY A 29 3.97 -8.36 -9.10
N PRO A 30 3.35 -9.55 -9.25
CA PRO A 30 2.46 -9.85 -10.37
C PRO A 30 1.25 -8.91 -10.46
N ASN A 31 0.57 -8.91 -11.62
CA ASN A 31 -0.71 -8.23 -11.76
C ASN A 31 -1.75 -8.84 -10.82
N GLY A 32 -2.59 -8.00 -10.21
CA GLY A 32 -3.56 -8.43 -9.21
C GLY A 32 -3.02 -8.57 -7.78
N ALA A 33 -1.70 -8.49 -7.55
CA ALA A 33 -1.09 -8.64 -6.22
C ALA A 33 -1.38 -7.50 -5.22
N GLY A 34 -2.25 -6.54 -5.56
CA GLY A 34 -2.67 -5.48 -4.62
C GLY A 34 -1.77 -4.22 -4.58
N LYS A 35 -0.82 -4.06 -5.50
CA LYS A 35 0.05 -2.87 -5.57
C LYS A 35 -0.73 -1.55 -5.63
N SER A 36 -1.69 -1.43 -6.55
CA SER A 36 -2.56 -0.25 -6.66
C SER A 36 -3.57 -0.16 -5.50
N THR A 37 -3.81 -1.25 -4.77
CA THR A 37 -4.65 -1.24 -3.57
C THR A 37 -3.95 -0.47 -2.46
N VAL A 38 -2.64 -0.69 -2.27
CA VAL A 38 -1.84 0.09 -1.30
C VAL A 38 -1.90 1.58 -1.61
N LEU A 39 -1.71 1.96 -2.87
CA LEU A 39 -1.70 3.37 -3.29
C LEU A 39 -3.06 4.07 -3.17
N ARG A 40 -4.16 3.31 -3.22
CA ARG A 40 -5.55 3.82 -3.12
C ARG A 40 -6.15 3.72 -1.71
N ALA A 41 -5.45 3.11 -0.76
CA ALA A 41 -5.93 3.03 0.61
C ALA A 41 -6.05 4.40 1.32
N PRO A 42 -5.21 5.42 1.02
CA PRO A 42 -5.34 6.76 1.61
C PRO A 42 -6.22 7.74 0.81
N ASP A 43 -6.78 7.33 -0.34
CA ASP A 43 -7.77 8.11 -1.12
C ASP A 43 -9.15 8.04 -0.46
#